data_AF-A0AB36SVN9-F1
#
_entry.id   AF-A0AB36SVN9-F1
#
_cell.length_a   1.000
_cell.length_b   1.000
_cell.length_c   1.000
_cell.angle_alpha   90.00
_cell.angle_beta   90.00
_cell.angle_gamma   90.00
#
_symmetry.space_group_name_H-M   'P 1'
#
loop_
_entity.id
_entity.type
_entity.pdbx_description
1 polymer ?
#
loop_
_entity_poly.entity_id
_entity_poly.type
_entity_poly.pdbx_seq_one_letter_code
_entity_poly.pdbx_strand_id
1 'polypeptide(L)' 'MTKKEILEKLPDGWKYTENNGFVHVRDATDTIRMRIDPPDKVTKYDHVHLYDGNKNPLDLNGNIVDAKSPYAHIPYKI' A
#
# COMPACT_ATOMS: atom_id res chain seq x y z
N MET A 1 9.44 -7.49 -7.68
CA MET A 1 8.31 -6.79 -8.33
C MET A 1 8.59 -5.30 -8.27
N THR A 2 8.26 -4.53 -9.29
CA THR A 2 8.47 -3.08 -9.34
C THR A 2 7.17 -2.35 -9.00
N LYS A 3 7.28 -1.08 -8.61
CA LYS A 3 6.13 -0.20 -8.39
C LYS A 3 5.24 -0.15 -9.63
N LYS A 4 5.85 -0.07 -10.82
CA LYS A 4 5.14 -0.04 -12.11
C LYS A 4 4.32 -1.31 -12.34
N GLU A 5 4.91 -2.48 -12.12
CA GLU A 5 4.22 -3.77 -12.28
C GLU A 5 3.00 -3.92 -11.36
N ILE A 6 3.05 -3.34 -10.15
CA ILE A 6 1.90 -3.32 -9.24
C ILE A 6 0.79 -2.43 -9.80
N LEU A 7 1.14 -1.21 -10.25
CA LEU A 7 0.17 -0.22 -10.72
C LEU A 7 -0.48 -0.59 -12.06
N GLU A 8 0.21 -1.35 -12.91
CA GLU A 8 -0.34 -1.87 -14.17
C GLU A 8 -1.34 -3.02 -13.96
N LYS A 9 -1.39 -3.61 -12.76
CA LYS A 9 -2.27 -4.73 -12.41
C LYS A 9 -3.43 -4.34 -11.49
N LEU A 10 -3.73 -3.05 -11.38
CA LEU A 10 -4.85 -2.60 -10.58
C LEU A 10 -6.18 -3.10 -11.18
N PRO A 11 -7.16 -3.47 -10.34
CA PRO A 11 -8.48 -3.84 -10.83
C PRO A 11 -9.17 -2.70 -11.59
N ASP A 12 -10.10 -3.05 -12.47
CA ASP A 12 -10.86 -2.07 -13.24
C ASP A 12 -11.59 -1.06 -12.32
N GLY A 13 -11.57 0.21 -12.73
CA GLY A 13 -12.16 1.32 -11.97
C GLY A 13 -11.34 1.77 -10.77
N TRP A 14 -10.26 1.08 -10.41
CA TRP A 14 -9.31 1.56 -9.41
C TRP A 14 -8.39 2.60 -10.03
N LYS A 15 -7.97 3.55 -9.21
CA LYS A 15 -7.09 4.65 -9.64
C LYS A 15 -5.99 4.90 -8.63
N TYR A 16 -4.90 5.49 -9.10
CA TYR A 16 -3.82 5.92 -8.21
C TYR A 16 -3.42 7.37 -8.45
N THR A 17 -2.87 7.98 -7.42
CA THR A 17 -2.24 9.30 -7.47
C THR A 17 -0.81 9.17 -6.95
N GLU A 18 0.14 9.83 -7.61
CA GLU A 18 1.54 9.86 -7.19
C GLU A 18 1.98 11.30 -6.92
N ASN A 19 2.60 11.53 -5.75
CA ASN A 19 3.19 12.82 -5.39
C ASN A 19 4.43 12.59 -4.53
N ASN A 20 5.58 13.15 -4.94
CA ASN A 20 6.86 13.04 -4.22
C ASN A 20 7.25 11.60 -3.82
N GLY A 21 6.97 10.62 -4.69
CA GLY A 21 7.30 9.21 -4.45
C GLY A 21 6.26 8.43 -3.63
N PHE A 22 5.27 9.10 -3.03
CA PHE A 22 4.14 8.47 -2.37
C PHE A 22 3.05 8.17 -3.38
N VAL A 23 2.58 6.92 -3.39
CA VAL A 23 1.46 6.49 -4.24
C VAL A 23 0.28 6.10 -3.37
N HIS A 24 -0.89 6.66 -3.66
CA HIS A 24 -2.14 6.28 -3.03
C HIS A 24 -3.05 5.62 -4.06
N VAL A 25 -3.45 4.37 -3.82
CA VAL A 25 -4.37 3.62 -4.66
C VAL A 25 -5.74 3.56 -4.01
N ARG A 26 -6.77 3.91 -4.78
CA ARG A 26 -8.17 3.95 -4.36
C ARG A 26 -8.99 2.99 -5.21
N ASP A 27 -9.95 2.33 -4.58
CA ASP A 27 -10.94 1.52 -5.27
C ASP A 27 -11.96 2.39 -6.04
N ALA A 28 -12.89 1.73 -6.73
CA ALA A 28 -13.95 2.39 -7.50
C ALA A 28 -14.89 3.28 -6.65
N THR A 29 -14.89 3.13 -5.31
CA THR A 29 -15.65 3.96 -4.37
C THR A 29 -14.84 5.11 -3.78
N ASP A 30 -13.64 5.36 -4.32
CA ASP A 30 -12.67 6.35 -3.85
C ASP A 30 -12.07 6.04 -2.46
N THR A 31 -12.20 4.79 -1.99
CA THR A 31 -11.62 4.35 -0.72
C THR A 31 -10.17 3.89 -0.92
N ILE A 32 -9.24 4.38 -0.09
CA ILE A 32 -7.82 3.95 -0.13
C ILE A 32 -7.73 2.47 0.26
N ARG A 33 -7.07 1.69 -0.60
CA ARG A 33 -6.83 0.25 -0.41
C ARG A 33 -5.36 -0.11 -0.31
N MET A 34 -4.50 0.71 -0.89
CA MET A 34 -3.07 0.50 -0.87
C MET A 34 -2.33 1.83 -0.87
N ARG A 35 -1.21 1.88 -0.17
CA ARG A 35 -0.18 2.91 -0.38
C ARG A 35 1.15 2.27 -0.74
N ILE A 36 1.93 2.95 -1.56
CA ILE A 36 3.34 2.62 -1.82
C ILE A 36 4.15 3.81 -1.34
N ASP A 37 4.99 3.56 -0.35
CA ASP A 37 5.71 4.59 0.37
C ASP A 37 7.23 4.37 0.26
N PRO A 38 8.02 5.45 0.18
CA PRO A 38 9.48 5.38 0.36
C PRO A 38 9.83 4.95 1.79
N PRO A 39 11.12 4.71 2.11
CA PRO A 39 11.54 4.37 3.47
C PRO A 39 11.13 5.43 4.48
N ASP A 40 10.87 5.00 5.71
CA ASP A 40 10.39 5.86 6.78
C ASP A 40 11.12 5.60 8.12
N LYS A 41 10.46 5.93 9.24
CA LYS A 41 11.04 5.70 10.58
C LYS A 41 10.94 4.23 11.01
N VAL A 42 10.00 3.46 10.46
CA VAL A 42 9.76 2.04 10.81
C VAL A 42 10.61 1.13 9.93
N THR A 43 10.70 1.42 8.63
CA THR A 43 11.44 0.61 7.66
C THR A 43 12.45 1.42 6.85
N LYS A 44 13.51 0.75 6.39
CA LYS A 44 14.60 1.35 5.58
C LYS A 44 14.48 1.04 4.08
N TYR A 45 13.31 0.57 3.65
CA TYR A 45 13.03 0.15 2.28
C TYR A 45 11.66 0.68 1.83
N ASP A 46 11.47 0.78 0.52
CA ASP A 46 10.15 1.07 -0.04
C ASP A 46 9.18 -0.06 0.35
N HIS A 47 8.00 0.31 0.82
CA HIS A 47 7.04 -0.64 1.34
C HIS A 47 5.62 -0.34 0.87
N VAL A 48 4.75 -1.31 1.07
CA VAL A 48 3.33 -1.23 0.81
C VAL A 48 2.57 -1.25 2.13
N HIS A 49 1.57 -0.38 2.23
CA HIS A 49 0.49 -0.52 3.21
C HIS A 49 -0.77 -1.04 2.51
N LEU A 50 -1.45 -2.01 3.11
CA LEU A 50 -2.74 -2.53 2.64
C LEU A 50 -3.85 -2.17 3.61
N TYR A 51 -5.07 -1.99 3.09
CA TYR A 51 -6.23 -1.60 3.89
C TYR A 51 -7.50 -2.38 3.52
N ASP A 52 -8.29 -2.74 4.54
CA ASP A 52 -9.64 -3.29 4.36
C ASP A 52 -10.68 -2.22 3.99
N GLY A 53 -11.96 -2.60 3.91
CA GLY A 53 -13.06 -1.67 3.59
C GLY A 53 -13.30 -0.58 4.62
N ASN A 54 -12.86 -0.83 5.85
CA ASN A 54 -12.98 0.08 6.98
C ASN A 54 -11.70 0.90 7.19
N LYS A 55 -10.73 0.80 6.28
CA LYS A 55 -9.41 1.46 6.32
C LYS A 55 -8.52 0.98 7.48
N ASN A 56 -8.73 -0.24 7.96
CA ASN A 56 -7.82 -0.87 8.92
C ASN A 56 -6.53 -1.32 8.20
N PRO A 57 -5.33 -1.08 8.76
CA PRO A 57 -4.08 -1.59 8.21
C PRO A 57 -4.03 -3.12 8.27
N LEU A 58 -3.53 -3.73 7.20
CA LEU A 58 -3.41 -5.18 7.09
C LEU A 58 -1.96 -5.63 6.95
N ASP A 59 -1.65 -6.82 7.48
CA ASP A 59 -0.41 -7.54 7.17
C ASP A 59 -0.53 -8.29 5.83
N LEU A 60 0.55 -8.99 5.43
CA LEU A 60 0.61 -9.77 4.19
C LEU A 60 -0.45 -10.90 4.12
N ASN A 61 -0.93 -11.38 5.27
CA ASN A 61 -1.93 -12.43 5.35
C ASN A 61 -3.37 -11.87 5.42
N GLY A 62 -3.53 -10.55 5.42
CA GLY A 62 -4.82 -9.88 5.52
C GLY A 62 -5.34 -9.75 6.95
N ASN A 63 -4.51 -9.95 7.98
CA ASN A 63 -4.91 -9.71 9.37
C ASN A 63 -4.81 -8.22 9.69
N ILE A 64 -5.75 -7.72 10.49
CA ILE A 64 -5.69 -6.35 11.01
C ILE A 64 -4.50 -6.23 11.97
N VAL A 65 -3.67 -5.22 11.74
CA VAL A 65 -2.50 -4.89 12.56
C VAL A 65 -2.45 -3.40 12.88
N ASP A 66 -1.70 -3.03 13.91
CA ASP A 66 -1.44 -1.62 14.20
C ASP A 66 -0.64 -0.97 13.06
N ALA A 67 -0.98 0.27 12.69
CA ALA A 67 -0.36 0.98 11.59
C ALA A 67 1.16 1.21 11.79
N LYS A 68 1.63 1.28 13.04
CA LYS A 68 3.05 1.45 13.40
C LYS A 68 3.78 0.12 13.50
N SER A 69 3.08 -1.00 13.38
CA SER A 69 3.69 -2.32 13.36
C SER A 69 4.56 -2.49 12.11
N PRO A 70 5.76 -3.08 12.21
CA PRO A 70 6.53 -3.48 11.04
C PRO A 70 5.76 -4.40 10.09
N TYR A 71 4.81 -5.20 10.62
CA TYR A 71 3.96 -6.07 9.81
C TYR A 71 3.02 -5.31 8.87
N ALA A 72 2.71 -4.04 9.17
CA ALA A 72 1.93 -3.18 8.28
C ALA A 72 2.76 -2.59 7.12
N HIS A 73 4.09 -2.79 7.11
CA HIS A 73 5.02 -2.23 6.13
C HIS A 73 5.58 -3.37 5.26
N ILE A 74 4.85 -3.74 4.21
CA ILE A 74 5.13 -4.95 3.42
C ILE A 74 6.18 -4.65 2.34
N PRO A 75 7.34 -5.31 2.34
CA PRO A 75 8.33 -5.15 1.26
C PRO A 75 7.79 -5.74 -0.06
N TYR A 76 7.98 -5.03 -1.17
CA TYR A 76 7.56 -5.49 -2.51
C TYR A 76 8.72 -5.61 -3.51
N LYS A 77 9.87 -5.03 -3.16
CA LYS A 77 11.16 -5.25 -3.82
C LYS A 77 11.93 -6.25 -2.97
N ILE A 78 12.28 -7.39 -3.57
CA ILE A 78 13.18 -8.39 -3.00
C ILE A 78 14.55 -8.15 -3.63
#